data_AF-A0AA39EB40-F1
#
_entry.id   AF-A0AA39EB40-F1
#
_cell.length_a   1.000
_cell.length_b   1.000
_cell.length_c   1.000
_cell.angle_alpha   90.00
_cell.angle_beta   90.00
_cell.angle_gamma   90.00
#
_symmetry.space_group_name_H-M   'P 1'
#
loop_
_entity.id
_entity.type
_entity.pdbx_description
1 polymer ?
#
loop_
_entity_poly.entity_id
_entity_poly.type
_entity_poly.pdbx_seq_one_letter_code
_entity_poly.pdbx_strand_id
1 'polypeptide(L)'
;MRALLSPEPPSISYLTPTRTTKPRSIFHWKIQTSLRFSARNGDCSIRPRSMCLNVKSALDSATIDQLGLPESDIRNPSVSPSYRSWKLPKPNQTVLDAQARVCTGPTQTKPLGEEQALKVLDTILRSAKGELKDQEEVSKAQLGAFFAGMTIRANAFPEATQWSDGERRAMNKFWPLLVRVLPPDVLFIADPEGSIMGIGGSVGPHYVGNGPTEMRLVGALREVLAGGHLGYEEVQGVLRDVLPLKLEDKKSAGVSESLLSAFLIGQRMNRETDRELKAYCLAFDDELGSQPVADVRSLTHYGEPYDGNTRYFRSTLFVAAVRSCYSESCLLHGVEWMPPKGGITEEQMLKFMGANTQLSPLQAKKLLEDDEVGFAYLSQREAQPSLHSIIGLREHIKKRPPLATSEKVQQLVRAQGREAIIAGFFHEGYEEPLLMLMRRRGVHSGLVVKGEEGALSMTTKSRSVNASKGLPVNYCSGFRSLSATSALELDGLHNIFSYSAWVSL
;
A
#
# COMPACT_ATOMS: atom_id res chain seq x y z
N MET A 1 -44.64 -3.55 6.50
CA MET A 1 -45.95 -3.89 7.10
C MET A 1 -46.38 -5.25 6.55
N ARG A 2 -46.06 -6.36 7.23
CA ARG A 2 -46.99 -7.24 7.99
C ARG A 2 -48.30 -7.53 7.23
N ALA A 3 -48.44 -8.69 6.59
CA ALA A 3 -48.74 -10.05 7.13
C ALA A 3 -50.24 -10.31 7.06
N LEU A 4 -50.72 -11.45 6.54
CA LEU A 4 -51.18 -12.67 7.25
C LEU A 4 -52.22 -13.32 6.28
N LEU A 5 -52.39 -14.62 6.03
CA LEU A 5 -52.30 -15.87 6.80
C LEU A 5 -52.23 -17.11 5.87
N SER A 6 -51.59 -18.17 6.36
CA SER A 6 -51.82 -19.59 5.99
C SER A 6 -52.76 -20.25 7.01
N PRO A 7 -53.28 -21.46 6.74
CA PRO A 7 -52.70 -22.66 7.39
C PRO A 7 -52.69 -23.96 6.52
N GLU A 8 -51.79 -24.89 6.88
CA GLU A 8 -51.52 -26.24 6.30
C GLU A 8 -52.41 -27.39 6.89
N PRO A 9 -52.09 -28.72 6.82
CA PRO A 9 -51.48 -29.66 5.82
C PRO A 9 -52.38 -30.93 5.60
N PRO A 10 -51.93 -32.04 4.96
CA PRO A 10 -51.34 -33.14 5.77
C PRO A 10 -50.21 -33.95 5.07
N SER A 11 -49.33 -34.58 5.86
CA SER A 11 -48.43 -35.66 5.42
C SER A 11 -48.15 -36.63 6.58
N ILE A 12 -48.59 -37.88 6.45
CA ILE A 12 -48.11 -39.02 7.23
C ILE A 12 -47.98 -40.22 6.27
N SER A 13 -46.79 -40.80 6.18
CA SER A 13 -46.59 -42.23 6.45
C SER A 13 -45.12 -42.63 6.38
N TYR A 14 -44.74 -43.37 7.40
CA TYR A 14 -43.50 -44.11 7.60
C TYR A 14 -43.34 -45.22 6.56
N LEU A 15 -42.09 -45.65 6.30
CA LEU A 15 -41.65 -47.06 6.24
C LEU A 15 -40.15 -47.15 5.89
N THR A 16 -39.36 -47.70 6.80
CA THR A 16 -38.16 -48.54 6.53
C THR A 16 -38.62 -50.02 6.59
N PRO A 17 -37.83 -51.09 6.33
CA PRO A 17 -36.38 -51.22 6.03
C PRO A 17 -36.06 -52.23 4.88
N THR A 18 -34.78 -52.42 4.52
CA THR A 18 -34.09 -53.75 4.52
C THR A 18 -32.66 -53.73 3.92
N ARG A 19 -31.79 -54.50 4.59
CA ARG A 19 -30.42 -54.93 4.24
C ARG A 19 -30.36 -55.66 2.89
N THR A 20 -29.21 -55.60 2.19
CA THR A 20 -28.27 -56.76 2.04
C THR A 20 -26.98 -56.45 1.23
N THR A 21 -25.87 -56.99 1.75
CA THR A 21 -24.67 -57.58 1.08
C THR A 21 -23.65 -56.75 0.27
N LYS A 22 -22.39 -56.81 0.74
CA LYS A 22 -21.12 -56.55 0.02
C LYS A 22 -20.89 -57.63 -1.08
N PRO A 23 -20.02 -57.42 -2.08
CA PRO A 23 -18.58 -57.70 -1.91
C PRO A 23 -17.60 -56.74 -2.64
N ARG A 24 -16.33 -56.97 -2.34
CA ARG A 24 -15.08 -56.27 -2.71
C ARG A 24 -14.81 -56.18 -4.22
N SER A 25 -14.11 -55.13 -4.67
CA SER A 25 -12.93 -55.29 -5.56
C SER A 25 -12.01 -54.06 -5.54
N ILE A 26 -10.72 -54.36 -5.41
CA ILE A 26 -9.54 -53.51 -5.61
C ILE A 26 -9.45 -53.10 -7.08
N PHE A 27 -9.12 -51.83 -7.39
CA PHE A 27 -8.28 -51.48 -8.55
C PHE A 27 -7.59 -50.12 -8.35
N HIS A 28 -6.25 -50.17 -8.32
CA HIS A 28 -5.35 -49.03 -8.50
C HIS A 28 -5.37 -48.57 -9.96
N TRP A 29 -5.56 -47.28 -10.22
CA TRP A 29 -5.17 -46.67 -11.49
C TRP A 29 -4.26 -45.46 -11.25
N LYS A 30 -2.99 -45.62 -11.64
CA LYS A 30 -2.04 -44.53 -11.89
C LYS A 30 -2.43 -43.91 -13.24
N ILE A 31 -2.75 -42.61 -13.26
CA ILE A 31 -2.91 -41.86 -14.51
C ILE A 31 -1.59 -41.16 -14.80
N GLN A 32 -0.95 -41.58 -15.88
CA GLN A 32 0.23 -40.99 -16.48
C GLN A 32 -0.24 -40.31 -17.77
N THR A 33 -0.32 -38.98 -17.78
CA THR A 33 -0.72 -38.22 -18.97
C THR A 33 0.53 -37.80 -19.75
N SER A 34 0.77 -38.46 -20.88
CA SER A 34 1.64 -37.97 -21.95
C SER A 34 0.79 -37.68 -23.18
N LEU A 35 0.56 -36.40 -23.49
CA LEU A 35 -0.07 -35.99 -24.74
C LEU A 35 1.02 -35.58 -25.74
N ARG A 36 1.20 -36.40 -26.78
CA ARG A 36 1.93 -36.05 -28.01
C ARG A 36 0.95 -35.40 -28.98
N PHE A 37 1.30 -34.23 -29.51
CA PHE A 37 0.60 -33.64 -30.65
C PHE A 37 1.03 -34.33 -31.95
N SER A 38 0.06 -34.81 -32.72
CA SER A 38 0.24 -35.26 -34.10
C SER A 38 -0.40 -34.25 -35.03
N ALA A 39 0.38 -33.67 -35.93
CA ALA A 39 -0.10 -32.81 -37.01
C ALA A 39 -0.61 -33.65 -38.17
N ARG A 40 -1.83 -33.36 -38.66
CA ARG A 40 -2.21 -33.64 -40.05
C ARG A 40 -3.40 -32.78 -40.48
N ASN A 41 -3.21 -32.11 -41.61
CA ASN A 41 -4.19 -31.33 -42.36
C ASN A 41 -5.39 -32.16 -42.81
N GLY A 42 -6.54 -31.49 -42.93
CA GLY A 42 -7.72 -31.96 -43.63
C GLY A 42 -8.80 -30.88 -43.60
N ASP A 43 -8.97 -30.18 -44.73
CA ASP A 43 -9.97 -29.12 -44.93
C ASP A 43 -11.40 -29.59 -44.70
N CYS A 44 -12.19 -28.80 -43.96
CA CYS A 44 -13.62 -28.67 -44.22
C CYS A 44 -14.11 -27.31 -43.73
N SER A 45 -14.61 -26.50 -44.66
CA SER A 45 -15.06 -25.14 -44.45
C SER A 45 -16.27 -25.04 -43.51
N ILE A 46 -16.16 -24.27 -42.44
CA ILE A 46 -17.31 -23.71 -41.70
C ILE A 46 -17.11 -22.19 -41.68
N ARG A 47 -18.00 -21.47 -42.35
CA ARG A 47 -18.02 -20.00 -42.38
C ARG A 47 -18.25 -19.45 -40.96
N PRO A 48 -17.34 -18.65 -40.39
CA PRO A 48 -17.67 -17.83 -39.24
C PRO A 48 -18.31 -16.53 -39.76
N ARG A 49 -19.50 -16.20 -39.23
CA ARG A 49 -20.00 -14.82 -39.25
C ARG A 49 -19.06 -14.00 -38.35
N SER A 50 -18.01 -13.48 -38.95
CA SER A 50 -17.03 -12.62 -38.31
C SER A 50 -17.42 -11.17 -38.58
N MET A 51 -18.10 -10.53 -37.62
CA MET A 51 -17.87 -9.10 -37.40
C MET A 51 -16.56 -8.99 -36.62
N CYS A 52 -15.46 -9.03 -37.36
CA CYS A 52 -14.15 -8.68 -36.81
C CYS A 52 -14.14 -7.15 -36.67
N LEU A 53 -14.49 -6.66 -35.47
CA LEU A 53 -14.15 -5.30 -35.08
C LEU A 53 -12.63 -5.27 -34.90
N ASN A 54 -11.94 -4.88 -35.98
CA ASN A 54 -10.55 -4.42 -35.90
C ASN A 54 -10.54 -3.17 -35.00
N VAL A 55 -10.38 -3.35 -33.69
CA VAL A 55 -10.07 -2.25 -32.78
C VAL A 55 -8.63 -1.85 -33.04
N LYS A 56 -8.43 -0.89 -33.95
CA LYS A 56 -7.21 -0.09 -33.96
C LYS A 56 -7.15 0.62 -32.61
N SER A 57 -6.10 0.38 -31.83
CA SER A 57 -5.87 0.97 -30.51
C SER A 57 -5.46 2.46 -30.56
N ALA A 58 -5.98 3.20 -31.53
CA ALA A 58 -6.00 4.66 -31.48
C ALA A 58 -7.48 4.99 -31.26
N LEU A 59 -7.82 5.55 -30.09
CA LEU A 59 -9.16 6.11 -29.89
C LEU A 59 -9.42 7.09 -31.03
N ASP A 60 -10.36 6.76 -31.90
CA ASP A 60 -10.82 7.66 -32.93
C ASP A 60 -11.51 8.84 -32.24
N SER A 61 -11.26 10.07 -32.69
CA SER A 61 -11.80 11.30 -32.08
C SER A 61 -13.33 11.24 -31.92
N ALA A 62 -14.00 10.51 -32.82
CA ALA A 62 -15.44 10.25 -32.79
C ALA A 62 -15.92 9.38 -31.59
N THR A 63 -15.06 8.56 -31.01
CA THR A 63 -15.37 7.72 -29.83
C THR A 63 -15.22 8.52 -28.53
N ILE A 64 -14.34 9.53 -28.54
CA ILE A 64 -14.07 10.43 -27.41
C ILE A 64 -15.29 11.30 -27.12
N ASP A 65 -15.95 11.80 -28.18
CA ASP A 65 -17.19 12.60 -28.07
C ASP A 65 -18.38 11.79 -27.51
N GLN A 66 -18.47 10.48 -27.78
CA GLN A 66 -19.55 9.64 -27.27
C GLN A 66 -19.40 9.27 -25.78
N LEU A 67 -18.18 9.30 -25.25
CA LEU A 67 -17.87 8.97 -23.86
C LEU A 67 -17.86 10.20 -22.93
N GLY A 68 -18.00 11.42 -23.48
CA GLY A 68 -18.01 12.65 -22.70
C GLY A 68 -16.71 12.92 -21.94
N LEU A 69 -15.60 12.29 -22.35
CA LEU A 69 -14.29 12.45 -21.73
C LEU A 69 -13.56 13.61 -22.41
N PRO A 70 -13.19 14.70 -21.71
CA PRO A 70 -12.43 15.79 -22.33
C PRO A 70 -11.07 15.28 -22.81
N GLU A 71 -10.71 15.59 -24.08
CA GLU A 71 -9.44 15.18 -24.73
C GLU A 71 -8.18 15.51 -23.90
N SER A 72 -8.26 16.48 -22.98
CA SER A 72 -7.16 16.90 -22.10
C SER A 72 -6.80 15.90 -20.98
N ASP A 73 -7.64 14.90 -20.71
CA ASP A 73 -7.47 13.96 -19.60
C ASP A 73 -6.88 12.60 -20.00
N ILE A 74 -6.82 12.29 -21.31
CA ILE A 74 -6.20 11.05 -21.80
C ILE A 74 -4.69 11.27 -21.92
N ARG A 75 -3.97 10.99 -20.83
CA ARG A 75 -2.51 11.01 -20.83
C ARG A 75 -1.98 9.63 -21.22
N ASN A 76 -1.06 9.56 -22.17
CA ASN A 76 -0.33 8.31 -22.39
C ASN A 76 0.68 8.12 -21.25
N PRO A 77 0.55 7.08 -20.40
CA PRO A 77 1.49 6.83 -19.31
C PRO A 77 2.92 6.55 -19.77
N SER A 78 3.13 6.10 -21.00
CA SER A 78 4.49 5.88 -21.52
C SER A 78 5.17 7.15 -22.03
N VAL A 79 4.47 8.28 -22.14
CA VAL A 79 4.98 9.52 -22.75
C VAL A 79 4.83 10.73 -21.82
N SER A 80 3.78 10.78 -21.00
CA SER A 80 3.52 11.92 -20.11
C SER A 80 4.44 11.90 -18.88
N PRO A 81 5.16 12.99 -18.58
CA PRO A 81 6.18 13.00 -17.54
C PRO A 81 5.64 12.96 -16.10
N SER A 82 4.33 13.18 -15.86
CA SER A 82 3.74 12.96 -14.54
C SER A 82 2.20 12.97 -14.50
N TYR A 83 1.61 11.96 -13.85
CA TYR A 83 0.24 12.02 -13.33
C TYR A 83 0.13 12.74 -11.98
N ARG A 84 1.26 13.27 -11.48
CA ARG A 84 1.26 14.13 -10.30
C ARG A 84 0.37 15.34 -10.54
N SER A 85 -0.59 15.55 -9.62
CA SER A 85 -1.44 16.74 -9.65
C SER A 85 -0.59 18.01 -9.50
N TRP A 86 -0.85 18.99 -10.36
CA TRP A 86 -0.20 20.31 -10.30
C TRP A 86 -0.62 21.11 -9.06
N LYS A 87 -1.75 20.75 -8.43
CA LYS A 87 -2.25 21.37 -7.19
C LYS A 87 -1.39 21.04 -5.97
N LEU A 88 -0.59 19.96 -6.04
CA LEU A 88 0.28 19.57 -4.94
C LEU A 88 1.55 20.44 -4.95
N PRO A 89 1.88 21.16 -3.85
CA PRO A 89 3.11 21.92 -3.75
C PRO A 89 4.31 20.98 -3.79
N LYS A 90 5.38 21.38 -4.47
CA LYS A 90 6.62 20.60 -4.52
C LYS A 90 7.42 20.78 -3.23
N PRO A 91 8.12 19.74 -2.76
CA PRO A 91 9.04 19.87 -1.63
C PRO A 91 10.30 20.65 -2.00
N ASN A 92 10.92 21.29 -1.01
CA ASN A 92 12.26 21.87 -1.16
C ASN A 92 13.26 20.74 -1.44
N GLN A 93 13.96 20.82 -2.58
CA GLN A 93 14.83 19.73 -3.05
C GLN A 93 16.02 19.47 -2.12
N THR A 94 16.61 20.52 -1.54
CA THR A 94 17.77 20.40 -0.64
C THR A 94 17.42 19.57 0.60
N VAL A 95 16.27 19.85 1.21
CA VAL A 95 15.80 19.10 2.38
C VAL A 95 15.33 17.70 1.98
N LEU A 96 14.69 17.55 0.81
CA LEU A 96 14.24 16.26 0.30
C LEU A 96 15.41 15.28 0.06
N ASP A 97 16.52 15.78 -0.49
CA ASP A 97 17.73 14.99 -0.71
C ASP A 97 18.40 14.59 0.61
N ALA A 98 18.34 15.46 1.62
CA ALA A 98 18.80 15.14 2.97
C ALA A 98 17.94 14.04 3.61
N GLN A 99 16.61 14.18 3.56
CA GLN A 99 15.65 13.17 4.06
C GLN A 99 15.85 11.81 3.35
N ALA A 100 16.20 11.81 2.06
CA ALA A 100 16.52 10.60 1.32
C ALA A 100 17.70 9.82 1.93
N ARG A 101 18.58 10.46 2.69
CA ARG A 101 19.75 9.85 3.33
C ARG A 101 19.58 9.57 4.82
N VAL A 102 18.96 10.49 5.56
CA VAL A 102 18.90 10.42 7.02
C VAL A 102 17.63 9.78 7.56
N CYS A 103 16.51 9.85 6.83
CA CYS A 103 15.22 9.28 7.25
C CYS A 103 15.11 7.80 6.84
N THR A 104 16.10 6.99 7.20
CA THR A 104 16.08 5.53 6.95
C THR A 104 16.25 4.75 8.24
N GLY A 105 16.08 3.44 8.17
CA GLY A 105 16.17 2.59 9.35
C GLY A 105 17.57 2.54 9.98
N PRO A 106 17.71 1.92 11.15
CA PRO A 106 18.90 1.96 12.02
C PRO A 106 20.18 1.44 11.38
N THR A 107 20.08 0.67 10.28
CA THR A 107 21.22 0.06 9.59
C THR A 107 21.50 0.64 8.21
N GLN A 108 20.61 1.49 7.68
CA GLN A 108 20.69 1.99 6.29
C GLN A 108 20.97 3.49 6.20
N THR A 109 20.89 4.18 7.33
CA THR A 109 21.10 5.62 7.43
C THR A 109 22.51 6.02 7.06
N LYS A 110 22.58 7.06 6.23
CA LYS A 110 23.83 7.66 5.74
C LYS A 110 23.92 9.09 6.26
N PRO A 111 24.68 9.34 7.34
CA PRO A 111 24.87 10.67 7.90
C PRO A 111 25.29 11.69 6.83
N LEU A 112 24.88 12.94 6.99
CA LEU A 112 25.28 14.03 6.09
C LEU A 112 26.75 14.43 6.34
N GLY A 113 27.44 14.88 5.29
CA GLY A 113 28.70 15.60 5.45
C GLY A 113 28.46 17.01 6.02
N GLU A 114 29.51 17.67 6.52
CA GLU A 114 29.39 18.99 7.14
C GLU A 114 28.80 20.06 6.21
N GLU A 115 29.32 20.20 4.99
CA GLU A 115 28.79 21.17 4.01
C GLU A 115 27.31 20.93 3.68
N GLN A 116 26.92 19.65 3.58
CA GLN A 116 25.54 19.27 3.31
C GLN A 116 24.63 19.61 4.50
N ALA A 117 25.07 19.31 5.72
CA ALA A 117 24.33 19.64 6.93
C ALA A 117 24.18 21.17 7.08
N LEU A 118 25.25 21.94 6.86
CA LEU A 118 25.22 23.40 6.87
C LEU A 118 24.22 23.95 5.83
N LYS A 119 24.26 23.43 4.60
CA LYS A 119 23.34 23.85 3.53
C LYS A 119 21.88 23.57 3.88
N VAL A 120 21.59 22.40 4.44
CA VAL A 120 20.23 22.00 4.83
C VAL A 120 19.71 22.89 5.96
N LEU A 121 20.49 23.08 7.03
CA LEU A 121 20.08 23.90 8.18
C LEU A 121 19.97 25.38 7.82
N ASP A 122 20.84 25.90 6.95
CA ASP A 122 20.70 27.26 6.39
C ASP A 122 19.40 27.41 5.59
N THR A 123 19.11 26.46 4.71
CA THR A 123 17.86 26.44 3.93
C THR A 123 16.63 26.46 4.85
N ILE A 124 16.64 25.64 5.91
CA ILE A 124 15.56 25.61 6.91
C ILE A 124 15.46 26.95 7.64
N LEU A 125 16.57 27.54 8.07
CA LEU A 125 16.60 28.82 8.77
C LEU A 125 16.04 29.96 7.91
N ARG A 126 16.47 30.04 6.65
CA ARG A 126 16.00 31.04 5.68
C ARG A 126 14.51 30.87 5.38
N SER A 127 14.06 29.63 5.23
CA SER A 127 12.63 29.32 5.07
C SER A 127 11.82 29.76 6.28
N ALA A 128 12.26 29.44 7.50
CA ALA A 128 11.54 29.78 8.73
C ALA A 128 11.47 31.30 8.98
N LYS A 129 12.43 32.07 8.45
CA LYS A 129 12.41 33.54 8.45
C LYS A 129 11.52 34.15 7.36
N GLY A 130 10.94 33.35 6.47
CA GLY A 130 10.15 33.80 5.32
C GLY A 130 11.00 34.38 4.18
N GLU A 131 12.29 34.05 4.12
CA GLU A 131 13.20 34.53 3.05
C GLU A 131 13.06 33.72 1.75
N LEU A 132 12.57 32.47 1.84
CA LEU A 132 12.32 31.59 0.70
C LEU A 132 10.85 31.62 0.32
N LYS A 133 10.55 31.55 -0.99
CA LYS A 133 9.18 31.59 -1.52
C LYS A 133 8.89 30.38 -2.40
N ASP A 134 7.61 30.05 -2.52
CA ASP A 134 7.09 29.02 -3.40
C ASP A 134 7.80 27.66 -3.21
N GLN A 135 8.42 27.12 -4.27
CA GLN A 135 9.07 25.80 -4.26
C GLN A 135 10.39 25.77 -3.47
N GLU A 136 10.90 26.93 -3.07
CA GLU A 136 12.07 27.02 -2.20
C GLU A 136 11.69 26.97 -0.71
N GLU A 137 10.42 27.15 -0.36
CA GLU A 137 9.97 27.05 1.02
C GLU A 137 10.02 25.58 1.51
N VAL A 138 10.55 25.37 2.70
CA VAL A 138 10.57 24.08 3.38
C VAL A 138 9.21 23.86 4.06
N SER A 139 8.48 22.83 3.65
CA SER A 139 7.15 22.57 4.20
C SER A 139 7.20 22.06 5.65
N LYS A 140 6.08 22.19 6.36
CA LYS A 140 5.91 21.62 7.71
C LYS A 140 6.14 20.11 7.73
N ALA A 141 5.66 19.40 6.71
CA ALA A 141 5.90 17.97 6.53
C ALA A 141 7.40 17.65 6.41
N GLN A 142 8.16 18.45 5.65
CA GLN A 142 9.62 18.29 5.55
C GLN A 142 10.32 18.53 6.88
N LEU A 143 9.94 19.58 7.61
CA LEU A 143 10.49 19.87 8.94
C LEU A 143 10.24 18.71 9.91
N GLY A 144 9.00 18.22 9.99
CA GLY A 144 8.64 17.11 10.87
C GLY A 144 9.40 15.83 10.56
N ALA A 145 9.45 15.44 9.28
CA ALA A 145 10.18 14.26 8.84
C ALA A 145 11.69 14.37 9.05
N PHE A 146 12.29 15.52 8.73
CA PHE A 146 13.72 15.73 8.89
C PHE A 146 14.14 15.71 10.36
N PHE A 147 13.46 16.49 11.22
CA PHE A 147 13.81 16.56 12.64
C PHE A 147 13.49 15.26 13.37
N ALA A 148 12.41 14.54 13.06
CA ALA A 148 12.18 13.21 13.62
C ALA A 148 13.35 12.27 13.32
N GLY A 149 13.86 12.32 12.09
CA GLY A 149 15.04 11.53 11.72
C GLY A 149 16.31 11.96 12.44
N MET A 150 16.53 13.26 12.66
CA MET A 150 17.66 13.74 13.45
C MET A 150 17.56 13.29 14.91
N THR A 151 16.40 13.44 15.53
CA THR A 151 16.11 13.09 16.94
C THR A 151 16.32 11.60 17.20
N ILE A 152 15.67 10.72 16.42
CA ILE A 152 15.78 9.26 16.61
C ILE A 152 17.22 8.79 16.41
N ARG A 153 17.92 9.36 15.42
CA ARG A 153 19.34 9.04 15.18
C ARG A 153 20.24 9.45 16.34
N ALA A 154 19.95 10.55 17.00
CA ALA A 154 20.75 10.99 18.15
C ALA A 154 20.50 10.10 19.39
N ASN A 155 19.25 9.67 19.59
CA ASN A 155 18.84 8.99 20.82
C ASN A 155 18.97 7.46 20.78
N ALA A 156 18.53 6.83 19.69
CA ALA A 156 18.22 5.40 19.68
C ALA A 156 19.07 4.57 18.72
N PHE A 157 19.66 5.20 17.69
CA PHE A 157 20.38 4.46 16.66
C PHE A 157 21.79 4.05 17.10
N PRO A 158 22.35 2.95 16.52
CA PRO A 158 23.74 2.56 16.72
C PRO A 158 24.72 3.64 16.24
N GLU A 159 25.91 3.73 16.86
CA GLU A 159 26.93 4.76 16.60
C GLU A 159 27.19 5.02 15.10
N ALA A 160 27.27 3.96 14.29
CA ALA A 160 27.54 4.04 12.84
C ALA A 160 26.46 4.82 12.04
N THR A 161 25.25 4.97 12.58
CA THR A 161 24.13 5.67 11.94
C THR A 161 23.61 6.87 12.74
N GLN A 162 24.25 7.19 13.88
CA GLN A 162 24.06 8.43 14.60
C GLN A 162 24.59 9.64 13.82
N TRP A 163 24.55 10.83 14.42
CA TRP A 163 25.05 12.05 13.79
C TRP A 163 26.54 11.94 13.45
N SER A 164 26.93 12.43 12.28
CA SER A 164 28.32 12.68 11.97
C SER A 164 28.84 13.88 12.77
N ASP A 165 30.17 14.00 12.88
CA ASP A 165 30.77 15.19 13.50
C ASP A 165 30.45 16.48 12.72
N GLY A 166 30.26 16.36 11.41
CA GLY A 166 29.80 17.46 10.57
C GLY A 166 28.38 17.89 10.90
N GLU A 167 27.46 16.93 11.11
CA GLU A 167 26.09 17.21 11.56
C GLU A 167 26.09 17.84 12.96
N ARG A 168 26.91 17.34 13.90
CA ARG A 168 27.07 17.94 15.24
C ARG A 168 27.54 19.38 15.17
N ARG A 169 28.60 19.67 14.40
CA ARG A 169 29.12 21.04 14.24
C ARG A 169 28.09 21.97 13.59
N ALA A 170 27.41 21.50 12.55
CA ALA A 170 26.36 22.27 11.89
C ALA A 170 25.19 22.55 12.84
N MET A 171 24.73 21.56 13.60
CA MET A 171 23.66 21.74 14.57
C MET A 171 24.04 22.73 15.67
N ASN A 172 25.23 22.59 16.26
CA ASN A 172 25.73 23.54 17.27
C ASN A 172 25.76 24.99 16.76
N LYS A 173 26.07 25.19 15.47
CA LYS A 173 26.08 26.52 14.84
C LYS A 173 24.68 27.08 14.61
N PHE A 174 23.75 26.25 14.12
CA PHE A 174 22.44 26.72 13.66
C PHE A 174 21.32 26.63 14.71
N TRP A 175 21.40 25.71 15.67
CA TRP A 175 20.34 25.49 16.66
C TRP A 175 19.97 26.75 17.46
N PRO A 176 20.92 27.57 17.94
CA PRO A 176 20.59 28.82 18.66
C PRO A 176 19.81 29.85 17.81
N LEU A 177 19.89 29.75 16.48
CA LEU A 177 19.14 30.58 15.54
C LEU A 177 17.79 29.95 15.22
N LEU A 178 17.76 28.63 15.00
CA LEU A 178 16.56 27.86 14.68
C LEU A 178 15.55 27.87 15.82
N VAL A 179 15.98 27.74 17.07
CA VAL A 179 15.10 27.74 18.25
C VAL A 179 14.25 29.02 18.37
N ARG A 180 14.70 30.13 17.78
CA ARG A 180 14.01 31.43 17.81
C ARG A 180 12.95 31.60 16.73
N VAL A 181 12.98 30.77 15.68
CA VAL A 181 12.14 30.96 14.49
C VAL A 181 11.28 29.74 14.15
N LEU A 182 11.66 28.54 14.62
CA LEU A 182 10.88 27.33 14.37
C LEU A 182 9.61 27.29 15.23
N PRO A 183 8.51 26.73 14.70
CA PRO A 183 7.26 26.63 15.44
C PRO A 183 7.35 25.58 16.58
N PRO A 184 6.51 25.70 17.63
CA PRO A 184 6.64 24.87 18.84
C PRO A 184 6.54 23.36 18.62
N ASP A 185 5.72 22.92 17.66
CA ASP A 185 5.59 21.52 17.25
C ASP A 185 6.90 20.96 16.67
N VAL A 186 7.59 21.74 15.83
CA VAL A 186 8.90 21.36 15.27
C VAL A 186 9.98 21.38 16.34
N LEU A 187 9.95 22.36 17.27
CA LEU A 187 10.86 22.39 18.41
C LEU A 187 10.71 21.14 19.29
N PHE A 188 9.47 20.70 19.53
CA PHE A 188 9.18 19.46 20.21
C PHE A 188 9.74 18.24 19.46
N ILE A 189 9.51 18.13 18.16
CA ILE A 189 10.00 16.99 17.36
C ILE A 189 11.54 16.92 17.40
N ALA A 190 12.20 18.07 17.29
CA ALA A 190 13.65 18.19 17.27
C ALA A 190 14.31 17.91 18.63
N ASP A 191 13.66 18.29 19.73
CA ASP A 191 14.23 18.14 21.06
C ASP A 191 13.15 17.84 22.12
N PRO A 192 12.52 16.65 22.08
CA PRO A 192 11.34 16.32 22.88
C PRO A 192 11.60 16.39 24.39
N GLU A 193 12.82 16.09 24.83
CA GLU A 193 13.26 16.10 26.23
C GLU A 193 14.18 17.30 26.57
N GLY A 194 14.50 18.16 25.61
CA GLY A 194 15.32 19.37 25.84
C GLY A 194 16.82 19.10 26.04
N SER A 195 17.31 17.90 25.69
CA SER A 195 18.67 17.44 25.95
C SER A 195 19.48 17.11 24.70
N ILE A 196 18.86 17.06 23.53
CA ILE A 196 19.47 16.51 22.30
C ILE A 196 20.20 17.59 21.52
N MET A 197 19.55 18.75 21.37
CA MET A 197 20.02 19.81 20.47
C MET A 197 20.92 20.85 21.19
N GLY A 198 21.14 20.68 22.50
CA GLY A 198 22.01 21.54 23.33
C GLY A 198 21.24 22.56 24.17
N ILE A 199 21.91 23.69 24.52
CA ILE A 199 21.35 24.69 25.44
C ILE A 199 20.15 25.42 24.79
N GLY A 200 18.99 25.41 25.47
CA GLY A 200 17.92 26.38 25.22
C GLY A 200 16.51 25.86 24.89
N GLY A 201 16.24 24.56 24.96
CA GLY A 201 14.93 24.00 24.58
C GLY A 201 13.99 23.70 25.76
N SER A 202 13.33 24.69 26.36
CA SER A 202 12.25 24.40 27.34
C SER A 202 10.93 24.01 26.67
N VAL A 203 10.79 24.22 25.36
CA VAL A 203 9.53 24.00 24.63
C VAL A 203 9.18 22.52 24.53
N GLY A 204 10.13 21.66 24.13
CA GLY A 204 9.87 20.25 23.86
C GLY A 204 9.27 19.49 25.05
N PRO A 205 9.88 19.53 26.25
CA PRO A 205 9.35 18.84 27.43
C PRO A 205 7.93 19.27 27.82
N HIS A 206 7.56 20.52 27.58
CA HIS A 206 6.27 21.09 27.96
C HIS A 206 5.24 21.10 26.82
N TYR A 207 5.61 20.68 25.62
CA TYR A 207 4.71 20.65 24.48
C TYR A 207 3.72 19.49 24.60
N VAL A 208 2.43 19.82 24.48
CA VAL A 208 1.30 18.87 24.62
C VAL A 208 0.37 18.87 23.39
N GLY A 209 0.71 19.61 22.33
CA GLY A 209 -0.17 19.75 21.16
C GLY A 209 -1.33 20.74 21.36
N ASN A 210 -1.97 21.12 20.26
CA ASN A 210 -3.11 22.03 20.24
C ASN A 210 -4.43 21.25 20.21
N GLY A 211 -4.92 20.87 21.39
CA GLY A 211 -6.19 20.18 21.57
C GLY A 211 -6.08 18.65 21.68
N PRO A 212 -7.20 17.94 21.88
CA PRO A 212 -7.18 16.53 22.26
C PRO A 212 -6.53 15.60 21.23
N THR A 213 -6.76 15.88 19.95
CA THR A 213 -6.19 15.09 18.84
C THR A 213 -4.67 15.19 18.80
N GLU A 214 -4.12 16.42 18.81
CA GLU A 214 -2.67 16.60 18.82
C GLU A 214 -2.05 16.10 20.13
N MET A 215 -2.76 16.19 21.26
CA MET A 215 -2.28 15.67 22.54
C MET A 215 -2.04 14.15 22.51
N ARG A 216 -2.96 13.38 21.90
CA ARG A 216 -2.76 11.94 21.70
C ARG A 216 -1.58 11.67 20.77
N LEU A 217 -1.47 12.41 19.66
CA LEU A 217 -0.37 12.28 18.71
C LEU A 217 0.99 12.62 19.35
N VAL A 218 1.06 13.69 20.15
CA VAL A 218 2.28 14.11 20.87
C VAL A 218 2.69 13.05 21.89
N GLY A 219 1.73 12.48 22.63
CA GLY A 219 2.00 11.36 23.54
C GLY A 219 2.62 10.16 22.82
N ALA A 220 2.03 9.76 21.69
CA ALA A 220 2.57 8.69 20.86
C ALA A 220 3.95 9.04 20.26
N LEU A 221 4.16 10.30 19.86
CA LEU A 221 5.43 10.78 19.31
C LEU A 221 6.57 10.74 20.32
N ARG A 222 6.33 10.93 21.62
CA ARG A 222 7.41 10.81 22.62
C ARG A 222 8.02 9.42 22.62
N GLU A 223 7.19 8.38 22.60
CA GLU A 223 7.64 6.99 22.51
C GLU A 223 8.37 6.73 21.18
N VAL A 224 7.78 7.16 20.06
CA VAL A 224 8.36 6.95 18.72
C VAL A 224 9.71 7.66 18.57
N LEU A 225 9.83 8.91 19.02
CA LEU A 225 11.06 9.70 18.94
C LEU A 225 12.17 9.18 19.88
N ALA A 226 11.80 8.44 20.92
CA ALA A 226 12.72 7.70 21.78
C ALA A 226 13.20 6.36 21.16
N GLY A 227 12.75 6.01 19.95
CA GLY A 227 13.07 4.74 19.30
C GLY A 227 12.13 3.59 19.69
N GLY A 228 11.03 3.89 20.39
CA GLY A 228 10.05 2.93 20.87
C GLY A 228 9.00 2.52 19.83
N HIS A 229 8.09 1.64 20.26
CA HIS A 229 7.02 1.08 19.45
C HIS A 229 5.68 1.19 20.16
N LEU A 230 4.63 1.43 19.39
CA LEU A 230 3.27 1.64 19.92
C LEU A 230 2.42 0.38 19.88
N GLY A 231 1.38 0.35 20.71
CA GLY A 231 0.33 -0.67 20.68
C GLY A 231 -0.62 -0.52 19.48
N TYR A 232 -1.41 -1.56 19.23
CA TYR A 232 -2.39 -1.59 18.12
C TYR A 232 -3.43 -0.46 18.25
N GLU A 233 -4.09 -0.36 19.41
CA GLU A 233 -5.14 0.64 19.68
C GLU A 233 -4.60 2.07 19.65
N GLU A 234 -3.35 2.27 20.07
CA GLU A 234 -2.71 3.59 20.06
C GLU A 234 -2.49 4.09 18.64
N VAL A 235 -1.90 3.24 17.77
CA VAL A 235 -1.72 3.59 16.36
C VAL A 235 -3.07 3.78 15.66
N GLN A 236 -4.02 2.87 15.88
CA GLN A 236 -5.34 2.96 15.25
C GLN A 236 -6.08 4.24 15.67
N GLY A 237 -6.07 4.56 16.98
CA GLY A 237 -6.64 5.78 17.52
C GLY A 237 -6.02 7.01 16.87
N VAL A 238 -4.68 7.12 16.92
CA VAL A 238 -3.94 8.23 16.29
C VAL A 238 -4.34 8.39 14.83
N LEU A 239 -4.32 7.33 14.03
CA LEU A 239 -4.66 7.42 12.60
C LEU A 239 -6.08 7.92 12.37
N ARG A 240 -7.06 7.44 13.15
CA ARG A 240 -8.47 7.83 13.03
C ARG A 240 -8.73 9.27 13.47
N ASP A 241 -7.95 9.81 14.40
CA ASP A 241 -8.14 11.20 14.82
C ASP A 241 -7.47 12.20 13.87
N VAL A 242 -6.34 11.81 13.26
CA VAL A 242 -5.51 12.72 12.45
C VAL A 242 -5.89 12.70 10.96
N LEU A 243 -6.61 11.68 10.50
CA LEU A 243 -7.07 11.54 9.11
C LEU A 243 -8.60 11.58 9.02
N PRO A 244 -9.18 12.09 7.91
CA PRO A 244 -8.51 12.61 6.70
C PRO A 244 -7.81 13.95 6.94
N LEU A 245 -6.71 14.18 6.22
CA LEU A 245 -6.06 15.48 6.17
C LEU A 245 -6.92 16.44 5.33
N LYS A 246 -7.46 17.48 5.97
CA LYS A 246 -8.32 18.47 5.30
C LYS A 246 -7.46 19.39 4.43
N LEU A 247 -7.64 19.31 3.12
CA LEU A 247 -6.88 20.13 2.15
C LEU A 247 -7.36 21.59 2.09
N GLU A 248 -8.56 21.89 2.60
CA GLU A 248 -9.20 23.21 2.47
C GLU A 248 -9.68 23.71 3.83
N ASP A 249 -8.83 24.51 4.49
CA ASP A 249 -9.17 25.78 5.12
C ASP A 249 -8.04 26.15 6.09
N LYS A 250 -7.32 27.24 5.81
CA LYS A 250 -6.30 27.85 6.70
C LYS A 250 -6.83 28.27 8.09
N LYS A 251 -8.10 27.96 8.40
CA LYS A 251 -8.81 28.31 9.63
C LYS A 251 -9.48 27.14 10.36
N SER A 252 -9.50 25.93 9.80
CA SER A 252 -10.08 24.78 10.50
C SER A 252 -9.00 23.95 11.19
N ALA A 253 -9.30 23.50 12.41
CA ALA A 253 -8.42 22.75 13.32
C ALA A 253 -8.02 21.38 12.76
N GLY A 254 -7.13 21.38 11.78
CA GLY A 254 -6.41 20.21 11.31
C GLY A 254 -5.17 19.94 12.16
N VAL A 255 -4.71 18.69 12.16
CA VAL A 255 -3.50 18.27 12.85
C VAL A 255 -2.27 18.82 12.14
N SER A 256 -1.26 19.22 12.91
CA SER A 256 0.01 19.68 12.34
C SER A 256 0.65 18.61 11.43
N GLU A 257 0.90 19.01 10.18
CA GLU A 257 1.62 18.18 9.21
C GLU A 257 3.03 17.82 9.69
N SER A 258 3.65 18.65 10.53
CA SER A 258 4.97 18.36 11.10
C SER A 258 4.88 17.17 12.06
N LEU A 259 3.88 17.15 12.96
CA LEU A 259 3.64 16.05 13.89
C LEU A 259 3.27 14.76 13.15
N LEU A 260 2.36 14.84 12.17
CA LEU A 260 1.96 13.66 11.39
C LEU A 260 3.14 13.09 10.57
N SER A 261 3.94 13.95 9.95
CA SER A 261 5.12 13.53 9.18
C SER A 261 6.21 12.94 10.08
N ALA A 262 6.42 13.52 11.28
CA ALA A 262 7.31 12.98 12.28
C ALA A 262 6.87 11.58 12.74
N PHE A 263 5.56 11.37 12.92
CA PHE A 263 5.00 10.09 13.36
C PHE A 263 5.21 9.00 12.31
N LEU A 264 4.84 9.28 11.05
CA LEU A 264 4.99 8.33 9.95
C LEU A 264 6.46 7.98 9.68
N ILE A 265 7.37 8.96 9.73
CA ILE A 265 8.80 8.73 9.51
C ILE A 265 9.44 8.07 10.71
N GLY A 266 9.06 8.45 11.93
CA GLY A 266 9.59 7.88 13.14
C GLY A 266 9.30 6.39 13.24
N GLN A 267 8.04 5.96 13.02
CA GLN A 267 7.71 4.53 13.00
C GLN A 267 8.42 3.77 11.89
N ARG A 268 8.56 4.36 10.69
CA ARG A 268 9.37 3.77 9.62
C ARG A 268 10.83 3.58 10.07
N MET A 269 11.40 4.57 10.73
CA MET A 269 12.79 4.55 11.17
C MET A 269 13.02 3.53 12.28
N ASN A 270 12.05 3.33 13.18
CA ASN A 270 12.13 2.32 14.24
C ASN A 270 11.92 0.89 13.72
N ARG A 271 11.45 0.73 12.46
CA ARG A 271 11.00 -0.52 11.83
C ARG A 271 9.70 -1.02 12.47
N GLU A 272 8.63 -0.99 11.71
CA GLU A 272 7.30 -1.26 12.22
C GLU A 272 7.18 -2.68 12.78
N THR A 273 6.55 -2.81 13.94
CA THR A 273 6.17 -4.10 14.51
C THR A 273 4.90 -4.65 13.87
N ASP A 274 4.66 -5.96 14.00
CA ASP A 274 3.46 -6.62 13.49
C ASP A 274 2.16 -5.99 14.02
N ARG A 275 2.15 -5.56 15.28
CA ARG A 275 1.00 -4.88 15.90
C ARG A 275 0.73 -3.50 15.30
N GLU A 276 1.78 -2.74 15.01
CA GLU A 276 1.67 -1.42 14.37
C GLU A 276 1.21 -1.57 12.92
N LEU A 277 1.81 -2.49 12.16
CA LEU A 277 1.39 -2.78 10.78
C LEU A 277 -0.07 -3.26 10.72
N LYS A 278 -0.51 -4.09 11.67
CA LYS A 278 -1.92 -4.50 11.79
C LYS A 278 -2.83 -3.28 12.02
N ALA A 279 -2.44 -2.34 12.89
CA ALA A 279 -3.21 -1.12 13.12
C ALA A 279 -3.34 -0.28 11.85
N TYR A 280 -2.23 -0.04 11.15
CA TYR A 280 -2.23 0.63 9.86
C TYR A 280 -3.07 -0.07 8.79
N CYS A 281 -3.16 -1.40 8.82
CA CYS A 281 -3.92 -2.17 7.85
C CYS A 281 -5.43 -2.06 8.07
N LEU A 282 -5.87 -2.07 9.33
CA LEU A 282 -7.29 -2.18 9.70
C LEU A 282 -7.95 -0.85 10.10
N ALA A 283 -7.18 0.23 10.24
CA ALA A 283 -7.67 1.50 10.80
C ALA A 283 -8.90 2.08 10.07
N PHE A 284 -9.01 1.85 8.75
CA PHE A 284 -10.03 2.43 7.89
C PHE A 284 -10.90 1.38 7.18
N ASP A 285 -10.97 0.15 7.70
CA ASP A 285 -11.79 -0.91 7.09
C ASP A 285 -13.28 -0.59 7.09
N ASP A 286 -13.74 0.19 8.06
CA ASP A 286 -15.12 0.58 8.32
C ASP A 286 -15.44 2.03 7.93
N GLU A 287 -14.49 2.75 7.31
CA GLU A 287 -14.65 4.17 6.95
C GLU A 287 -15.86 4.42 6.05
N LEU A 288 -16.14 3.49 5.14
CA LEU A 288 -17.29 3.55 4.22
C LEU A 288 -18.43 2.59 4.61
N GLY A 289 -18.41 2.08 5.85
CA GLY A 289 -19.31 1.04 6.33
C GLY A 289 -18.80 -0.38 6.04
N SER A 290 -19.69 -1.36 6.16
CA SER A 290 -19.32 -2.77 5.96
C SER A 290 -18.93 -3.05 4.51
N GLN A 291 -17.82 -3.76 4.31
CA GLN A 291 -17.37 -4.21 3.00
C GLN A 291 -18.46 -5.03 2.29
N PRO A 292 -18.78 -4.74 1.01
CA PRO A 292 -19.75 -5.52 0.26
C PRO A 292 -19.24 -6.95 0.03
N VAL A 293 -20.17 -7.90 0.01
CA VAL A 293 -19.87 -9.32 -0.25
C VAL A 293 -20.37 -9.68 -1.66
N ALA A 294 -19.45 -10.11 -2.53
CA ALA A 294 -19.72 -10.59 -3.88
C ALA A 294 -20.06 -12.09 -3.86
N ASP A 295 -21.11 -12.47 -4.59
CA ASP A 295 -21.52 -13.86 -4.82
C ASP A 295 -20.65 -14.50 -5.92
N VAL A 296 -19.38 -14.74 -5.57
CA VAL A 296 -18.40 -15.39 -6.45
C VAL A 296 -17.73 -16.56 -5.72
N ARG A 297 -17.40 -17.61 -6.49
CA ARG A 297 -16.77 -18.84 -5.94
C ARG A 297 -15.38 -18.60 -5.35
N SER A 298 -14.66 -17.63 -5.91
CA SER A 298 -13.31 -17.23 -5.49
C SER A 298 -13.06 -15.77 -5.83
N LEU A 299 -12.29 -15.08 -4.99
CA LEU A 299 -11.81 -13.72 -5.23
C LEU A 299 -10.33 -13.60 -4.87
N THR A 300 -9.52 -13.13 -5.83
CA THR A 300 -8.10 -12.85 -5.59
C THR A 300 -7.85 -11.34 -5.57
N HIS A 301 -7.31 -10.85 -4.46
CA HIS A 301 -6.93 -9.45 -4.25
C HIS A 301 -5.47 -9.23 -4.66
N TYR A 302 -5.21 -8.22 -5.49
CA TYR A 302 -3.89 -7.89 -6.02
C TYR A 302 -3.29 -6.64 -5.35
N GLY A 303 -2.35 -6.89 -4.44
CA GLY A 303 -1.58 -5.91 -3.68
C GLY A 303 -0.29 -5.46 -4.37
N GLU A 304 -0.42 -4.63 -5.39
CA GLU A 304 0.70 -3.99 -6.07
C GLU A 304 1.30 -2.82 -5.25
N PRO A 305 2.58 -2.42 -5.44
CA PRO A 305 3.10 -1.21 -4.83
C PRO A 305 2.44 0.01 -5.47
N TYR A 306 1.76 0.81 -4.65
CA TYR A 306 0.97 1.96 -5.11
C TYR A 306 1.81 3.06 -5.78
N ASP A 307 3.11 3.13 -5.51
CA ASP A 307 4.04 4.08 -6.13
C ASP A 307 4.52 3.68 -7.53
N GLY A 308 4.02 2.55 -8.04
CA GLY A 308 4.18 2.13 -9.43
C GLY A 308 5.59 1.66 -9.80
N ASN A 309 5.76 1.37 -11.10
CA ASN A 309 7.04 0.98 -11.68
C ASN A 309 7.59 2.09 -12.58
N THR A 310 8.90 2.29 -12.55
CA THR A 310 9.57 3.27 -13.41
C THR A 310 10.41 2.64 -14.52
N ARG A 311 10.83 1.38 -14.37
CA ARG A 311 11.71 0.71 -15.36
C ARG A 311 11.16 -0.58 -15.94
N TYR A 312 10.21 -1.22 -15.26
CA TYR A 312 9.74 -2.56 -15.62
C TYR A 312 8.25 -2.57 -15.98
N PHE A 313 7.91 -3.45 -16.91
CA PHE A 313 6.55 -3.66 -17.37
C PHE A 313 5.64 -4.17 -16.25
N ARG A 314 4.36 -3.78 -16.28
CA ARG A 314 3.34 -4.20 -15.32
C ARG A 314 2.35 -5.12 -16.01
N SER A 315 2.36 -6.40 -15.63
CA SER A 315 1.56 -7.45 -16.26
C SER A 315 0.20 -7.68 -15.58
N THR A 316 -0.09 -7.01 -14.47
CA THR A 316 -1.15 -7.42 -13.54
C THR A 316 -2.56 -7.23 -14.11
N LEU A 317 -2.81 -6.17 -14.89
CA LEU A 317 -4.07 -6.00 -15.62
C LEU A 317 -4.30 -7.12 -16.65
N PHE A 318 -3.26 -7.52 -17.37
CA PHE A 318 -3.35 -8.63 -18.32
C PHE A 318 -3.64 -9.95 -17.60
N VAL A 319 -2.95 -10.22 -16.48
CA VAL A 319 -3.20 -11.41 -15.65
C VAL A 319 -4.63 -11.43 -15.14
N ALA A 320 -5.16 -10.30 -14.67
CA ALA A 320 -6.53 -10.21 -14.21
C ALA A 320 -7.55 -10.49 -15.32
N ALA A 321 -7.37 -9.88 -16.51
CA ALA A 321 -8.23 -10.14 -17.66
C ALA A 321 -8.22 -11.62 -18.08
N VAL A 322 -7.04 -12.25 -18.11
CA VAL A 322 -6.92 -13.68 -18.42
C VAL A 322 -7.62 -14.54 -17.36
N ARG A 323 -7.47 -14.22 -16.07
CA ARG A 323 -8.17 -14.93 -14.99
C ARG A 323 -9.69 -14.80 -15.08
N SER A 324 -10.20 -13.61 -15.43
CA SER A 324 -11.63 -13.44 -15.69
C SER A 324 -12.15 -14.37 -16.78
N CYS A 325 -11.39 -14.59 -17.86
CA CYS A 325 -11.76 -15.55 -18.92
C CYS A 325 -11.84 -17.01 -18.42
N TYR A 326 -11.23 -17.33 -17.27
CA TYR A 326 -11.33 -18.62 -16.59
C TYR A 326 -12.38 -18.61 -15.46
N SER A 327 -13.25 -17.60 -15.42
CA SER A 327 -14.27 -17.39 -14.38
C SER A 327 -13.65 -17.36 -12.97
N GLU A 328 -12.45 -16.78 -12.84
CA GLU A 328 -11.75 -16.56 -11.57
C GLU A 328 -11.71 -15.07 -11.26
N SER A 329 -12.53 -14.62 -10.30
CA SER A 329 -12.70 -13.19 -10.06
C SER A 329 -11.47 -12.53 -9.41
N CYS A 330 -11.15 -11.33 -9.88
CA CYS A 330 -9.96 -10.59 -9.43
C CYS A 330 -10.30 -9.15 -9.02
N LEU A 331 -9.81 -8.71 -7.86
CA LEU A 331 -9.88 -7.32 -7.44
C LEU A 331 -8.49 -6.72 -7.38
N LEU A 332 -8.26 -5.70 -8.19
CA LEU A 332 -7.07 -4.85 -8.10
C LEU A 332 -7.43 -3.60 -7.30
N HIS A 333 -6.45 -3.05 -6.61
CA HIS A 333 -6.59 -1.80 -5.90
C HIS A 333 -5.30 -1.00 -5.94
N GLY A 334 -5.40 0.32 -5.97
CA GLY A 334 -4.25 1.19 -6.19
C GLY A 334 -4.59 2.66 -6.10
N VAL A 335 -3.82 3.48 -6.79
CA VAL A 335 -3.99 4.93 -6.85
C VAL A 335 -3.46 5.46 -8.18
N GLU A 336 -3.96 6.61 -8.61
CA GLU A 336 -3.50 7.29 -9.82
C GLU A 336 -2.03 7.68 -9.75
N TRP A 337 -1.57 8.22 -8.63
CA TRP A 337 -0.18 8.63 -8.47
C TRP A 337 0.22 8.60 -7.00
N MET A 338 1.43 8.08 -6.72
CA MET A 338 1.95 8.00 -5.37
C MET A 338 3.48 8.19 -5.32
N PRO A 339 3.99 9.07 -4.45
CA PRO A 339 5.42 9.20 -4.18
C PRO A 339 5.96 8.03 -3.34
N PRO A 340 7.29 7.81 -3.30
CA PRO A 340 8.34 8.67 -3.84
C PRO A 340 8.78 8.33 -5.26
N LYS A 341 8.33 7.19 -5.81
CA LYS A 341 8.66 6.82 -7.19
C LYS A 341 7.84 7.62 -8.20
N GLY A 342 6.54 7.75 -7.97
CA GLY A 342 5.63 8.36 -8.95
C GLY A 342 5.64 7.63 -10.29
N GLY A 343 5.77 6.29 -10.28
CA GLY A 343 5.83 5.47 -11.48
C GLY A 343 4.46 5.21 -12.10
N ILE A 344 4.44 4.29 -13.07
CA ILE A 344 3.22 3.88 -13.75
C ILE A 344 2.41 2.94 -12.86
N THR A 345 1.11 3.20 -12.73
CA THR A 345 0.16 2.40 -11.93
C THR A 345 -0.93 1.79 -12.80
N GLU A 346 -1.66 0.82 -12.24
CA GLU A 346 -2.85 0.21 -12.86
C GLU A 346 -3.91 1.25 -13.21
N GLU A 347 -4.15 2.25 -12.34
CA GLU A 347 -5.14 3.30 -12.58
C GLU A 347 -4.79 4.13 -13.82
N GLN A 348 -3.51 4.49 -13.99
CA GLN A 348 -3.06 5.27 -15.13
C GLN A 348 -3.27 4.51 -16.44
N MET A 349 -2.95 3.22 -16.45
CA MET A 349 -3.16 2.36 -17.63
C MET A 349 -4.66 2.19 -17.93
N LEU A 350 -5.49 1.97 -16.91
CA LEU A 350 -6.95 1.86 -17.07
C LEU A 350 -7.59 3.14 -17.59
N LYS A 351 -7.22 4.30 -17.03
CA LYS A 351 -7.68 5.61 -17.52
C LYS A 351 -7.28 5.83 -18.98
N PHE A 352 -6.05 5.49 -19.35
CA PHE A 352 -5.58 5.59 -20.73
C PHE A 352 -6.37 4.67 -21.68
N MET A 353 -6.80 3.49 -21.22
CA MET A 353 -7.67 2.57 -21.97
C MET A 353 -9.15 3.01 -22.01
N GLY A 354 -9.52 4.11 -21.36
CA GLY A 354 -10.90 4.62 -21.29
C GLY A 354 -11.77 3.95 -20.23
N ALA A 355 -11.19 3.21 -19.28
CA ALA A 355 -11.94 2.57 -18.21
C ALA A 355 -12.34 3.56 -17.10
N ASN A 356 -13.54 3.36 -16.54
CA ASN A 356 -13.98 4.12 -15.37
C ASN A 356 -13.25 3.64 -14.10
N THR A 357 -12.50 4.54 -13.47
CA THR A 357 -11.75 4.30 -12.22
C THR A 357 -12.40 4.98 -11.00
N GLN A 358 -13.58 5.58 -11.18
CA GLN A 358 -14.41 6.19 -10.15
C GLN A 358 -15.51 5.21 -9.75
N LEU A 359 -15.10 4.10 -9.14
CA LEU A 359 -16.00 3.02 -8.72
C LEU A 359 -16.05 2.96 -7.20
N SER A 360 -17.27 2.95 -6.65
CA SER A 360 -17.50 2.57 -5.26
C SER A 360 -17.24 1.06 -5.05
N PRO A 361 -16.93 0.62 -3.81
CA PRO A 361 -16.84 -0.80 -3.49
C PRO A 361 -18.08 -1.62 -3.92
N LEU A 362 -19.28 -1.03 -3.82
CA LEU A 362 -20.52 -1.68 -4.25
C LEU A 362 -20.62 -1.84 -5.77
N GLN A 363 -20.10 -0.88 -6.55
CA GLN A 363 -20.03 -1.03 -8.01
C GLN A 363 -18.96 -2.05 -8.41
N ALA A 364 -17.80 -2.06 -7.74
CA ALA A 364 -16.78 -3.08 -7.95
C ALA A 364 -17.35 -4.49 -7.67
N LYS A 365 -18.13 -4.65 -6.59
CA LYS A 365 -18.87 -5.90 -6.32
C LYS A 365 -19.69 -6.36 -7.54
N LYS A 366 -20.48 -5.46 -8.15
CA LYS A 366 -21.30 -5.80 -9.33
C LYS A 366 -20.46 -6.25 -10.54
N LEU A 367 -19.31 -5.63 -10.77
CA LEU A 367 -18.39 -6.04 -11.84
C LEU A 367 -17.75 -7.41 -11.58
N LEU A 368 -17.51 -7.74 -10.32
CA LEU A 368 -16.97 -9.06 -9.93
C LEU A 368 -17.98 -10.19 -10.14
N GLU A 369 -19.27 -9.90 -9.95
CA GLU A 369 -20.40 -10.82 -10.15
C GLU A 369 -20.85 -10.94 -11.63
N ASP A 370 -20.33 -10.08 -12.52
CA ASP A 370 -20.66 -10.10 -13.93
C ASP A 370 -19.77 -11.11 -14.68
N ASP A 371 -20.39 -12.16 -15.22
CA ASP A 371 -19.73 -13.25 -15.95
C ASP A 371 -18.99 -12.77 -17.22
N GLU A 372 -19.38 -11.63 -17.79
CA GLU A 372 -18.72 -11.06 -18.98
C GLU A 372 -17.51 -10.17 -18.61
N VAL A 373 -17.34 -9.83 -17.33
CA VAL A 373 -16.27 -8.94 -16.83
C VAL A 373 -15.30 -9.67 -15.91
N GLY A 374 -15.79 -10.22 -14.80
CA GLY A 374 -15.02 -11.03 -13.84
C GLY A 374 -13.89 -10.32 -13.07
N PHE A 375 -13.59 -9.04 -13.30
CA PHE A 375 -12.61 -8.30 -12.49
C PHE A 375 -13.02 -6.85 -12.24
N ALA A 376 -12.46 -6.26 -11.19
CA ALA A 376 -12.66 -4.86 -10.86
C ALA A 376 -11.34 -4.19 -10.43
N TYR A 377 -11.29 -2.86 -10.57
CA TYR A 377 -10.25 -2.01 -10.00
C TYR A 377 -10.87 -0.98 -9.06
N LEU A 378 -10.32 -0.83 -7.85
CA LEU A 378 -10.71 0.20 -6.90
C LEU A 378 -9.58 1.20 -6.64
N SER A 379 -9.87 2.48 -6.86
CA SER A 379 -8.95 3.56 -6.46
C SER A 379 -9.02 3.79 -4.95
N GLN A 380 -7.87 4.03 -4.32
CA GLN A 380 -7.76 4.42 -2.91
C GLN A 380 -8.60 5.66 -2.61
N ARG A 381 -8.79 6.56 -3.60
CA ARG A 381 -9.65 7.73 -3.48
C ARG A 381 -11.11 7.37 -3.16
N GLU A 382 -11.61 6.30 -3.79
CA GLU A 382 -13.01 5.87 -3.67
C GLU A 382 -13.23 4.89 -2.52
N ALA A 383 -12.18 4.17 -2.12
CA ALA A 383 -12.29 3.10 -1.12
C ALA A 383 -11.79 3.50 0.27
N GLN A 384 -10.80 4.40 0.37
CA GLN A 384 -10.13 4.81 1.61
C GLN A 384 -9.71 6.29 1.53
N PRO A 385 -10.66 7.24 1.47
CA PRO A 385 -10.37 8.66 1.29
C PRO A 385 -9.47 9.25 2.36
N SER A 386 -9.52 8.74 3.61
CA SER A 386 -8.56 9.11 4.66
C SER A 386 -7.11 8.86 4.28
N LEU A 387 -6.79 7.71 3.70
CA LEU A 387 -5.43 7.40 3.26
C LEU A 387 -5.06 8.15 1.98
N HIS A 388 -6.01 8.39 1.09
CA HIS A 388 -5.79 9.19 -0.12
C HIS A 388 -5.44 10.66 0.21
N SER A 389 -5.99 11.21 1.29
CA SER A 389 -5.80 12.61 1.69
C SER A 389 -4.32 13.00 1.94
N ILE A 390 -3.45 12.05 2.23
CA ILE A 390 -2.04 12.31 2.58
C ILE A 390 -1.04 12.13 1.43
N ILE A 391 -1.50 11.95 0.18
CA ILE A 391 -0.60 11.81 -0.98
C ILE A 391 0.38 12.99 -1.08
N GLY A 392 -0.12 14.22 -0.86
CA GLY A 392 0.71 15.42 -0.82
C GLY A 392 1.79 15.33 0.27
N LEU A 393 1.39 15.01 1.51
CA LEU A 393 2.32 14.83 2.62
C LEU A 393 3.38 13.75 2.34
N ARG A 394 2.98 12.62 1.73
CA ARG A 394 3.90 11.52 1.36
C ARG A 394 5.00 11.95 0.39
N GLU A 395 4.76 12.98 -0.42
CA GLU A 395 5.79 13.53 -1.32
C GLU A 395 6.88 14.24 -0.54
N HIS A 396 6.48 15.02 0.48
CA HIS A 396 7.36 15.84 1.30
C HIS A 396 8.18 15.03 2.29
N ILE A 397 7.73 13.84 2.71
CA ILE A 397 8.51 12.97 3.60
C ILE A 397 9.55 12.11 2.87
N LYS A 398 9.52 12.06 1.52
CA LYS A 398 10.41 11.30 0.61
C LYS A 398 10.43 9.77 0.75
N LYS A 399 9.99 9.23 1.87
CA LYS A 399 10.10 7.81 2.21
C LYS A 399 8.72 7.16 2.24
N ARG A 400 8.68 5.86 2.00
CA ARG A 400 7.46 5.07 2.10
C ARG A 400 7.06 4.95 3.58
N PRO A 401 5.93 5.49 4.05
CA PRO A 401 5.51 5.31 5.44
C PRO A 401 5.08 3.85 5.70
N PRO A 402 4.80 3.46 6.95
CA PRO A 402 4.20 2.16 7.31
C PRO A 402 3.03 1.73 6.41
N LEU A 403 2.20 2.72 6.04
CA LEU A 403 1.06 2.57 5.13
C LEU A 403 1.42 1.89 3.80
N ALA A 404 2.62 2.13 3.25
CA ALA A 404 3.04 1.54 1.99
C ALA A 404 3.17 0.00 2.03
N THR A 405 3.30 -0.56 3.23
CA THR A 405 3.26 -2.01 3.44
C THR A 405 1.82 -2.49 3.57
N SER A 406 1.02 -1.83 4.41
CA SER A 406 -0.34 -2.26 4.74
C SER A 406 -1.36 -2.02 3.61
N GLU A 407 -1.18 -0.99 2.78
CA GLU A 407 -2.08 -0.65 1.66
C GLU A 407 -2.12 -1.74 0.56
N LYS A 408 -1.17 -2.68 0.57
CA LYS A 408 -1.14 -3.84 -0.33
C LYS A 408 -1.97 -5.03 0.16
N VAL A 409 -2.44 -5.02 1.39
CA VAL A 409 -3.17 -6.14 2.02
C VAL A 409 -4.57 -5.69 2.42
N GLN A 410 -5.33 -5.22 1.43
CA GLN A 410 -6.68 -4.68 1.61
C GLN A 410 -7.73 -5.69 1.14
N GLN A 411 -8.89 -5.66 1.78
CA GLN A 411 -10.04 -6.52 1.47
C GLN A 411 -11.27 -5.67 1.18
N LEU A 412 -11.19 -4.80 0.18
CA LEU A 412 -12.18 -3.75 -0.07
C LEU A 412 -13.56 -4.29 -0.51
N VAL A 413 -13.58 -5.51 -1.03
CA VAL A 413 -14.78 -6.32 -1.31
C VAL A 413 -14.49 -7.72 -0.76
N ARG A 414 -15.49 -8.40 -0.20
CA ARG A 414 -15.36 -9.79 0.25
C ARG A 414 -16.03 -10.73 -0.73
N ALA A 415 -15.68 -12.01 -0.69
CA ALA A 415 -16.39 -13.05 -1.44
C ALA A 415 -17.22 -13.93 -0.51
N GLN A 416 -18.34 -14.44 -1.02
CA GLN A 416 -19.05 -15.56 -0.39
C GLN A 416 -18.21 -16.84 -0.43
N GLY A 417 -17.42 -17.01 -1.50
CA GLY A 417 -16.51 -18.13 -1.68
C GLY A 417 -15.13 -17.94 -1.04
N ARG A 418 -14.10 -18.51 -1.67
CA ARG A 418 -12.73 -18.46 -1.14
C ARG A 418 -12.04 -17.15 -1.49
N GLU A 419 -11.25 -16.64 -0.56
CA GLU A 419 -10.48 -15.41 -0.77
C GLU A 419 -8.99 -15.68 -0.74
N ALA A 420 -8.26 -15.02 -1.63
CA ALA A 420 -6.81 -15.00 -1.65
C ALA A 420 -6.28 -13.57 -1.75
N ILE A 421 -5.12 -13.29 -1.16
CA ILE A 421 -4.40 -12.03 -1.36
C ILE A 421 -3.02 -12.34 -1.90
N ILE A 422 -2.61 -11.63 -2.94
CA ILE A 422 -1.26 -11.68 -3.50
C ILE A 422 -0.63 -10.29 -3.38
N ALA A 423 0.52 -10.14 -2.74
CA ALA A 423 1.17 -8.84 -2.55
C ALA A 423 2.66 -8.83 -2.95
N GLY A 424 3.08 -7.76 -3.62
CA GLY A 424 4.46 -7.56 -4.02
C GLY A 424 5.31 -6.99 -2.88
N PHE A 425 6.59 -7.33 -2.81
CA PHE A 425 7.53 -6.70 -1.86
C PHE A 425 8.92 -6.50 -2.47
N PHE A 426 9.63 -5.47 -1.96
CA PHE A 426 10.95 -5.09 -2.47
C PHE A 426 12.09 -5.45 -1.51
N HIS A 427 11.94 -5.07 -0.24
CA HIS A 427 12.95 -5.30 0.79
C HIS A 427 12.73 -6.63 1.49
N GLU A 428 13.81 -7.35 1.72
CA GLU A 428 13.80 -8.57 2.53
C GLU A 428 13.36 -8.26 3.98
N GLY A 429 12.64 -9.20 4.59
CA GLY A 429 12.06 -9.07 5.91
C GLY A 429 10.62 -8.55 5.93
N TYR A 430 10.05 -8.23 4.77
CA TYR A 430 8.63 -7.89 4.63
C TYR A 430 7.75 -9.07 4.17
N GLU A 431 8.34 -10.27 3.98
CA GLU A 431 7.59 -11.47 3.60
C GLU A 431 6.62 -11.87 4.71
N GLU A 432 7.14 -12.08 5.91
CA GLU A 432 6.37 -12.53 7.06
C GLU A 432 5.37 -11.49 7.55
N PRO A 433 5.71 -10.18 7.65
CA PRO A 433 4.72 -9.16 8.00
C PRO A 433 3.54 -9.11 7.04
N LEU A 434 3.78 -9.21 5.71
CA LEU A 434 2.68 -9.24 4.74
C LEU A 434 1.83 -10.51 4.86
N LEU A 435 2.45 -11.68 5.03
CA LEU A 435 1.72 -12.93 5.25
C LEU A 435 0.93 -12.92 6.57
N MET A 436 1.49 -12.31 7.62
CA MET A 436 0.80 -12.09 8.90
C MET A 436 -0.44 -11.24 8.69
N LEU A 437 -0.35 -10.10 7.98
CA LEU A 437 -1.52 -9.28 7.66
C LEU A 437 -2.58 -10.06 6.87
N MET A 438 -2.17 -10.86 5.89
CA MET A 438 -3.10 -11.71 5.13
C MET A 438 -3.80 -12.74 6.02
N ARG A 439 -3.10 -13.37 6.96
CA ARG A 439 -3.73 -14.26 7.96
C ARG A 439 -4.73 -13.50 8.84
N ARG A 440 -4.37 -12.29 9.28
CA ARG A 440 -5.27 -11.43 10.08
C ARG A 440 -6.50 -10.95 9.31
N ARG A 441 -6.43 -10.84 7.98
CA ARG A 441 -7.59 -10.62 7.10
C ARG A 441 -8.51 -11.85 7.02
N GLY A 442 -8.07 -13.02 7.48
CA GLY A 442 -8.85 -14.25 7.45
C GLY A 442 -9.01 -14.83 6.04
N VAL A 443 -8.13 -14.49 5.09
CA VAL A 443 -8.18 -15.06 3.74
C VAL A 443 -7.71 -16.51 3.73
N HIS A 444 -8.20 -17.29 2.78
CA HIS A 444 -7.92 -18.72 2.68
C HIS A 444 -6.51 -18.99 2.15
N SER A 445 -5.94 -18.06 1.40
CA SER A 445 -4.59 -18.18 0.83
C SER A 445 -3.92 -16.82 0.76
N GLY A 446 -2.62 -16.80 1.04
CA GLY A 446 -1.80 -15.60 0.94
C GLY A 446 -0.52 -15.92 0.16
N LEU A 447 -0.11 -15.03 -0.74
CA LEU A 447 1.13 -15.14 -1.49
C LEU A 447 1.85 -13.80 -1.50
N VAL A 448 3.14 -13.82 -1.16
CA VAL A 448 4.02 -12.67 -1.30
C VAL A 448 5.05 -12.95 -2.39
N VAL A 449 5.27 -11.95 -3.24
CA VAL A 449 6.15 -12.08 -4.41
C VAL A 449 7.20 -10.98 -4.39
N LYS A 450 8.48 -11.37 -4.53
CA LYS A 450 9.58 -10.45 -4.80
C LYS A 450 9.73 -10.25 -6.31
N GLY A 451 8.83 -9.49 -6.93
CA GLY A 451 8.89 -9.21 -8.36
C GLY A 451 9.78 -8.03 -8.73
N GLU A 452 9.79 -7.68 -10.00
CA GLU A 452 10.54 -6.53 -10.52
C GLU A 452 10.06 -5.24 -9.83
N GLU A 453 10.99 -4.48 -9.25
CA GLU A 453 10.68 -3.25 -8.50
C GLU A 453 9.73 -3.39 -7.30
N GLY A 454 9.53 -4.63 -6.84
CA GLY A 454 8.62 -4.98 -5.76
C GLY A 454 7.16 -5.12 -6.21
N ALA A 455 6.91 -5.13 -7.53
CA ALA A 455 5.62 -5.46 -8.14
C ALA A 455 5.37 -6.99 -8.11
N LEU A 456 4.22 -7.42 -8.60
CA LEU A 456 3.91 -8.85 -8.78
C LEU A 456 4.49 -9.42 -10.08
N SER A 457 4.87 -8.55 -11.02
CA SER A 457 5.51 -8.97 -12.27
C SER A 457 6.85 -9.66 -12.02
N MET A 458 6.94 -10.89 -12.55
CA MET A 458 8.15 -11.71 -12.49
C MET A 458 8.99 -11.55 -13.76
N THR A 459 10.29 -11.73 -13.63
CA THR A 459 11.23 -11.65 -14.75
C THR A 459 11.49 -13.02 -15.35
N THR A 460 11.61 -13.14 -16.67
CA THR A 460 12.08 -14.38 -17.32
C THR A 460 13.60 -14.43 -17.44
N LYS A 461 14.30 -13.37 -17.03
CA LYS A 461 15.76 -13.28 -17.09
C LYS A 461 16.38 -14.31 -16.14
N SER A 462 17.42 -14.98 -16.60
CA SER A 462 18.22 -15.85 -15.74
C SER A 462 18.83 -15.03 -14.60
N ARG A 463 18.92 -15.66 -13.42
CA ARG A 463 19.58 -15.04 -12.28
C ARG A 463 21.03 -14.73 -12.64
N SER A 464 21.44 -13.47 -12.45
CA SER A 464 22.84 -13.10 -12.59
C SER A 464 23.70 -13.91 -11.61
N VAL A 465 24.84 -14.43 -12.09
CA VAL A 465 25.82 -15.15 -11.27
C VAL A 465 26.36 -14.26 -10.13
N ASN A 466 26.31 -12.94 -10.33
CA ASN A 466 26.74 -11.93 -9.35
C ASN A 466 25.58 -11.36 -8.51
N ALA A 467 24.39 -11.95 -8.56
CA ALA A 467 23.26 -11.49 -7.77
C ALA A 467 23.57 -11.60 -6.26
N SER A 468 23.39 -10.47 -5.56
CA SER A 468 23.76 -10.27 -4.16
C SER A 468 23.17 -11.28 -3.18
N LYS A 469 23.69 -11.29 -1.94
CA LYS A 469 23.06 -11.95 -0.78
C LYS A 469 21.62 -11.45 -0.61
N GLY A 470 20.73 -12.36 -0.21
CA GLY A 470 19.31 -12.10 0.04
C GLY A 470 18.35 -12.79 -0.93
N LEU A 471 17.05 -12.57 -0.75
CA LEU A 471 16.03 -13.21 -1.59
C LEU A 471 16.11 -12.74 -3.05
N PRO A 472 16.12 -13.64 -4.04
CA PRO A 472 16.19 -13.26 -5.45
C PRO A 472 14.86 -12.65 -5.95
N VAL A 473 14.93 -11.89 -7.05
CA VAL A 473 13.72 -11.57 -7.84
C VAL A 473 13.08 -12.90 -8.30
N ASN A 474 11.75 -12.94 -8.34
CA ASN A 474 10.90 -14.12 -8.50
C ASN A 474 10.82 -15.03 -7.26
N TYR A 475 11.32 -14.60 -6.11
CA TYR A 475 11.05 -15.31 -4.87
C TYR A 475 9.56 -15.22 -4.52
N CYS A 476 8.98 -16.33 -4.07
CA CYS A 476 7.62 -16.40 -3.57
C CYS A 476 7.58 -17.12 -2.23
N SER A 477 6.70 -16.66 -1.34
CA SER A 477 6.34 -17.36 -0.10
C SER A 477 4.84 -17.22 0.13
N GLY A 478 4.20 -18.18 0.78
CA GLY A 478 2.75 -18.14 0.94
C GLY A 478 2.20 -19.16 1.92
N PHE A 479 0.90 -19.11 2.11
CA PHE A 479 0.14 -20.10 2.87
C PHE A 479 -1.17 -20.44 2.15
N ARG A 480 -1.72 -21.60 2.51
CA ARG A 480 -3.06 -22.02 2.15
C ARG A 480 -3.68 -22.72 3.34
N SER A 481 -4.82 -22.23 3.82
CA SER A 481 -5.58 -22.91 4.87
C SER A 481 -6.31 -24.13 4.31
N LEU A 482 -6.23 -25.25 5.03
CA LEU A 482 -6.84 -26.52 4.65
C LEU A 482 -8.27 -26.70 5.21
N SER A 483 -8.76 -25.78 6.05
CA SER A 483 -10.13 -25.86 6.60
C SER A 483 -10.75 -24.46 6.79
N ALA A 484 -12.09 -24.38 6.69
CA ALA A 484 -12.85 -23.16 6.93
C ALA A 484 -12.93 -22.75 8.42
N THR A 485 -12.42 -23.58 9.33
CA THR A 485 -12.69 -23.49 10.78
C THR A 485 -11.47 -23.06 11.61
N SER A 486 -10.45 -22.44 11.03
CA SER A 486 -9.25 -22.04 11.77
C SER A 486 -8.50 -20.91 11.04
N ALA A 487 -9.15 -19.75 10.88
CA ALA A 487 -8.47 -18.52 10.46
C ALA A 487 -8.12 -17.60 11.66
N LEU A 488 -8.69 -17.86 12.84
CA LEU A 488 -8.48 -17.07 14.06
C LEU A 488 -7.49 -17.70 15.05
N GLU A 489 -7.23 -19.00 14.93
CA GLU A 489 -6.24 -19.74 15.72
C GLU A 489 -5.28 -20.42 14.75
N LEU A 490 -4.09 -19.86 14.53
CA LEU A 490 -2.91 -20.56 14.02
C LEU A 490 -1.72 -19.59 13.99
N ASP A 491 -1.05 -19.46 15.14
CA ASP A 491 0.37 -19.10 15.17
C ASP A 491 1.17 -20.39 14.89
N GLY A 492 1.98 -20.40 13.82
CA GLY A 492 3.18 -21.25 13.81
C GLY A 492 3.30 -22.44 12.82
N LEU A 493 2.67 -22.44 11.63
CA LEU A 493 3.03 -23.42 10.59
C LEU A 493 3.38 -22.75 9.25
N HIS A 494 4.68 -22.71 8.95
CA HIS A 494 5.23 -22.34 7.64
C HIS A 494 5.23 -23.56 6.71
N ASN A 495 4.51 -23.50 5.60
CA ASN A 495 4.71 -24.43 4.48
C ASN A 495 5.23 -23.64 3.28
N ILE A 496 6.49 -23.89 2.91
CA ILE A 496 7.12 -23.33 1.70
C ILE A 496 6.69 -24.19 0.51
N PHE A 497 6.00 -23.61 -0.46
CA PHE A 497 5.60 -24.31 -1.70
C PHE A 497 6.24 -23.68 -2.94
N SER A 498 6.66 -24.52 -3.89
CA SER A 498 7.23 -24.13 -5.18
C SER A 498 6.17 -24.04 -6.30
N TYR A 499 6.50 -23.29 -7.35
CA TYR A 499 5.65 -22.84 -8.47
C TYR A 499 4.78 -23.91 -9.16
N SER A 500 5.16 -25.18 -9.15
CA SER A 500 4.46 -26.23 -9.92
C SER A 500 3.05 -26.58 -9.40
N ALA A 501 2.62 -26.02 -8.27
CA ALA A 501 1.29 -26.26 -7.70
C ALA A 501 0.25 -25.15 -8.00
N TRP A 502 0.64 -24.03 -8.60
CA TRP A 502 -0.22 -22.83 -8.68
C TRP A 502 -0.89 -22.57 -10.04
N VAL A 503 -0.48 -23.26 -11.12
CA VAL A 503 -1.13 -23.19 -12.46
C VAL A 503 -2.53 -23.85 -12.46
N SER A 504 -3.06 -24.23 -11.29
CA SER A 504 -4.40 -24.80 -11.11
C SER A 504 -5.28 -24.02 -10.11
N LEU A 505 -4.90 -22.76 -9.80
CA LEU A 505 -5.81 -21.67 -9.38
C LEU A 505 -6.32 -20.90 -10.60
#